data_AF-A0A098TK90-F1
#
_entry.id   AF-A0A098TK90-F1
#
_cell.length_a   1.000
_cell.length_b   1.000
_cell.length_c   1.000
_cell.angle_alpha   90.00
_cell.angle_beta   90.00
_cell.angle_gamma   90.00
#
_symmetry.space_group_name_H-M   'P 1'
#
loop_
_entity.id
_entity.type
_entity.pdbx_description
1 polymer ?
#
loop_
_entity_poly.entity_id
_entity_poly.type
_entity_poly.pdbx_seq_one_letter_code
_entity_poly.pdbx_strand_id
1 'polypeptide(L)'
;MHEESMNLKHQLAASAIAIAAVTSPLLPAQAEIVTFKTADGAVGIVGLSEYGSYRAEFAGVPRSRSISASPCGIAKISDSDSYPMGATIKIAGTTHTVASLPSGPSPVCKDGQLTTSPVATVSKNSEGDIFVGSLTPYGSVEVTYPNLPSGRSLKASACGMLVIKPTDAYPIGTSSIVLKTASESPTTVVTISNPSSLTAKVAPICSKGIAYYPTGWD
;
A
#
# COMPACT_ATOMS: atom_id res chain seq x y z
N MET A 1 -43.23 6.37 -39.49
CA MET A 1 -42.86 5.57 -40.68
C MET A 1 -41.62 4.75 -40.38
N HIS A 2 -41.75 3.62 -39.70
CA HIS A 2 -41.35 2.32 -40.23
C HIS A 2 -41.86 1.29 -39.23
N GLU A 3 -42.85 0.57 -39.73
CA GLU A 3 -43.64 -0.48 -39.12
C GLU A 3 -43.01 -1.76 -39.64
N GLU A 4 -42.45 -2.60 -38.77
CA GLU A 4 -41.96 -3.91 -39.18
C GLU A 4 -42.67 -4.98 -38.35
N SER A 5 -43.25 -5.91 -39.10
CA SER A 5 -44.33 -6.82 -38.74
C SER A 5 -43.87 -8.25 -38.95
N MET A 6 -44.48 -9.16 -38.17
CA MET A 6 -44.46 -10.63 -38.28
C MET A 6 -43.11 -11.30 -37.93
N ASN A 7 -43.05 -12.47 -37.30
CA ASN A 7 -43.85 -13.65 -37.58
C ASN A 7 -43.76 -14.65 -36.42
N LEU A 8 -44.91 -14.98 -35.82
CA LEU A 8 -45.04 -15.95 -34.74
C LEU A 8 -45.32 -17.34 -35.33
N LYS A 9 -44.31 -18.20 -35.40
CA LYS A 9 -44.49 -19.62 -35.73
C LYS A 9 -44.48 -20.47 -34.46
N HIS A 10 -45.66 -21.02 -34.15
CA HIS A 10 -45.83 -22.13 -33.21
C HIS A 10 -45.01 -23.35 -33.68
N GLN A 11 -44.13 -23.86 -32.82
CA GLN A 11 -43.67 -25.24 -32.88
C GLN A 11 -43.87 -25.89 -31.50
N LEU A 12 -44.84 -26.78 -31.46
CA LEU A 12 -44.98 -27.82 -30.44
C LEU A 12 -43.91 -28.87 -30.72
N ALA A 13 -42.94 -29.02 -29.82
CA ALA A 13 -41.99 -30.13 -29.84
C ALA A 13 -41.79 -30.66 -28.43
N ALA A 14 -41.90 -31.99 -28.32
CA ALA A 14 -41.99 -32.78 -27.11
C ALA A 14 -40.87 -32.50 -26.10
N SER A 15 -41.26 -32.25 -24.84
CA SER A 15 -40.36 -32.17 -23.70
C SER A 15 -39.87 -33.57 -23.32
N ALA A 16 -38.72 -33.98 -23.87
CA ALA A 16 -37.91 -35.04 -23.29
C ALA A 16 -37.19 -34.47 -22.05
N ILE A 17 -37.60 -34.90 -20.86
CA ILE A 17 -36.89 -34.61 -19.61
C ILE A 17 -35.59 -35.41 -19.64
N ALA A 18 -34.54 -34.82 -20.20
CA ALA A 18 -33.18 -35.28 -20.02
C ALA A 18 -32.77 -34.96 -18.58
N ILE A 19 -32.66 -35.98 -17.74
CA ILE A 19 -32.00 -35.88 -16.44
C ILE A 19 -30.52 -35.66 -16.73
N ALA A 20 -30.13 -34.41 -16.96
CA ALA A 20 -28.74 -34.01 -17.02
C ALA A 20 -28.18 -34.23 -15.61
N ALA A 21 -27.35 -35.28 -15.46
CA ALA A 21 -26.52 -35.42 -14.27
C ALA A 21 -25.70 -34.14 -14.14
N VAL A 22 -26.06 -33.32 -13.15
CA VAL A 22 -25.29 -32.13 -12.79
C VAL A 22 -23.99 -32.67 -12.20
N THR A 23 -23.01 -32.95 -13.05
CA THR A 23 -21.63 -33.14 -12.63
C THR A 23 -21.18 -31.80 -12.09
N SER A 24 -21.45 -31.57 -10.80
CA SER A 24 -20.88 -30.43 -10.09
C SER A 24 -19.38 -30.51 -10.33
N PRO A 25 -18.76 -29.57 -11.07
CA PRO A 25 -17.33 -29.56 -11.20
C PRO A 25 -16.80 -29.46 -9.77
N LEU A 26 -16.01 -30.45 -9.36
CA LEU A 26 -15.21 -30.37 -8.14
C LEU A 26 -14.30 -29.17 -8.35
N LEU A 27 -14.76 -28.00 -7.91
CA LEU A 27 -13.94 -26.81 -7.86
C LEU A 27 -12.74 -27.20 -7.00
N PRO A 28 -11.50 -27.01 -7.49
CA PRO A 28 -10.32 -27.31 -6.70
C PRO A 28 -10.48 -26.59 -5.36
N ALA A 29 -10.37 -27.35 -4.27
CA ALA A 29 -10.44 -26.80 -2.93
C ALA A 29 -9.42 -25.66 -2.86
N GLN A 30 -9.91 -24.43 -2.74
CA GLN A 30 -9.02 -23.29 -2.63
C GLN A 30 -8.25 -23.47 -1.34
N ALA A 31 -6.93 -23.58 -1.44
CA ALA A 31 -6.08 -23.70 -0.27
C ALA A 31 -6.34 -22.49 0.63
N GLU A 32 -6.65 -22.75 1.90
CA GLU A 32 -6.85 -21.69 2.87
C GLU A 32 -5.56 -20.87 3.01
N ILE A 33 -5.69 -19.54 3.02
CA ILE A 33 -4.55 -18.65 3.23
C ILE A 33 -4.22 -18.65 4.71
N VAL A 34 -3.04 -19.15 5.05
CA VAL A 34 -2.54 -19.18 6.43
C VAL A 34 -1.40 -18.19 6.59
N THR A 35 -1.44 -17.42 7.68
CA THR A 35 -0.39 -16.46 8.06
C THR A 35 0.24 -16.86 9.39
N PHE A 36 1.55 -16.68 9.50
CA PHE A 36 2.31 -17.01 10.71
C PHE A 36 3.50 -16.06 10.86
N LYS A 37 4.10 -16.03 12.04
CA LYS A 37 5.40 -15.39 12.24
C LYS A 37 6.50 -16.44 12.38
N THR A 38 7.66 -16.18 11.83
CA THR A 38 8.85 -17.02 12.02
C THR A 38 9.59 -16.61 13.28
N ALA A 39 10.56 -17.43 13.71
CA ALA A 39 11.38 -17.15 14.88
C ALA A 39 12.22 -15.86 14.74
N ASP A 40 12.61 -15.49 13.52
CA ASP A 40 13.30 -14.23 13.18
C ASP A 40 12.36 -13.03 13.00
N GLY A 41 11.06 -13.18 13.30
CA GLY A 41 10.08 -12.10 13.22
C GLY A 41 9.61 -11.75 11.81
N ALA A 42 9.92 -12.57 10.81
CA ALA A 42 9.33 -12.46 9.48
C ALA A 42 7.88 -12.95 9.48
N VAL A 43 7.09 -12.48 8.53
CA VAL A 43 5.71 -12.94 8.32
C VAL A 43 5.70 -13.91 7.16
N GLY A 44 5.28 -15.15 7.44
CA GLY A 44 5.06 -16.16 6.42
C GLY A 44 3.60 -16.22 6.00
N ILE A 45 3.37 -16.47 4.71
CA ILE A 45 2.06 -16.59 4.09
C ILE A 45 2.09 -17.82 3.17
N VAL A 46 1.14 -18.73 3.33
CA VAL A 46 0.95 -19.92 2.47
C VAL A 46 -0.46 -19.95 1.91
N GLY A 47 -0.70 -20.79 0.89
CA GLY A 47 -1.99 -20.86 0.18
C GLY A 47 -2.12 -19.81 -0.93
N LEU A 48 -1.01 -19.21 -1.36
CA LEU A 48 -0.98 -18.29 -2.50
C LEU A 48 -0.93 -19.04 -3.84
N SER A 49 -1.19 -18.35 -4.94
CA SER A 49 -0.97 -18.90 -6.28
C SER A 49 0.52 -19.14 -6.53
N GLU A 50 0.86 -20.26 -7.16
CA GLU A 50 2.23 -20.58 -7.52
C GLU A 50 2.84 -19.49 -8.40
N TYR A 51 4.06 -19.06 -8.06
CA TYR A 51 4.75 -17.95 -8.73
C TYR A 51 3.96 -16.63 -8.83
N GLY A 52 2.88 -16.49 -8.04
CA GLY A 52 2.04 -15.31 -8.04
C GLY A 52 2.85 -14.05 -7.68
N SER A 53 2.52 -12.94 -8.35
CA SER A 53 3.10 -11.64 -8.08
C SER A 53 2.19 -10.87 -7.14
N TYR A 54 2.77 -10.32 -6.07
CA TYR A 54 2.07 -9.63 -5.00
C TYR A 54 2.74 -8.30 -4.66
N ARG A 55 1.98 -7.42 -4.01
CA ARG A 55 2.48 -6.20 -3.37
C ARG A 55 2.09 -6.23 -1.91
N ALA A 56 3.09 -6.18 -1.02
CA ALA A 56 2.84 -5.94 0.40
C ALA A 56 2.86 -4.45 0.64
N GLU A 57 1.80 -3.92 1.23
CA GLU A 57 1.67 -2.54 1.69
C GLU A 57 1.76 -2.51 3.21
N PHE A 58 2.67 -1.70 3.74
CA PHE A 58 2.92 -1.53 5.17
C PHE A 58 2.38 -0.17 5.59
N ALA A 59 1.43 -0.16 6.53
CA ALA A 59 0.86 1.07 7.05
C ALA A 59 1.74 1.66 8.17
N GLY A 60 1.73 2.98 8.30
CA GLY A 60 2.36 3.66 9.45
C GLY A 60 3.89 3.59 9.46
N VAL A 61 4.53 3.32 8.32
CA VAL A 61 5.99 3.37 8.22
C VAL A 61 6.40 4.81 7.95
N PRO A 62 7.12 5.48 8.87
CA PRO A 62 7.57 6.83 8.64
C PRO A 62 8.57 6.87 7.48
N ARG A 63 8.42 7.83 6.56
CA ARG A 63 9.43 8.11 5.53
C ARG A 63 9.93 9.53 5.66
N SER A 64 11.24 9.70 5.70
CA SER A 64 11.89 11.01 5.70
C SER A 64 12.45 11.35 4.33
N ARG A 65 12.44 12.64 3.99
CA ARG A 65 13.25 13.21 2.90
C ARG A 65 13.84 14.54 3.33
N SER A 66 15.00 14.86 2.78
CA SER A 66 15.59 16.20 2.91
C SER A 66 15.11 17.09 1.78
N ILE A 67 14.66 18.29 2.11
CA ILE A 67 14.19 19.30 1.15
C ILE A 67 15.11 20.51 1.25
N SER A 68 15.67 20.92 0.12
CA SER A 68 16.54 22.09 0.05
C SER A 68 15.74 23.39 0.12
N ALA A 69 16.26 24.34 0.88
CA ALA A 69 15.77 25.70 0.92
C ALA A 69 16.23 26.48 -0.32
N SER A 70 15.41 27.45 -0.72
CA SER A 70 15.75 28.44 -1.74
C SER A 70 16.88 29.39 -1.26
N PRO A 71 17.40 30.28 -2.13
CA PRO A 71 18.34 31.33 -1.73
C PRO A 71 17.81 32.24 -0.62
N CYS A 72 16.49 32.32 -0.47
CA CYS A 72 15.83 33.10 0.57
C CYS A 72 15.56 32.32 1.87
N GLY A 73 16.07 31.09 2.00
CA GLY A 73 15.86 30.29 3.20
C GLY A 73 14.43 29.76 3.36
N ILE A 74 13.73 29.50 2.25
CA ILE A 74 12.39 28.90 2.24
C ILE A 74 12.41 27.54 1.55
N ALA A 75 11.88 26.51 2.20
CA ALA A 75 11.59 25.21 1.58
C ALA A 75 10.09 25.07 1.29
N LYS A 76 9.77 24.51 0.12
CA LYS A 76 8.39 24.17 -0.29
C LYS A 76 8.17 22.66 -0.17
N ILE A 77 7.09 22.27 0.47
CA ILE A 77 6.63 20.89 0.61
C ILE A 77 5.30 20.77 -0.14
N SER A 78 5.34 20.14 -1.31
CA SER A 78 4.14 19.85 -2.09
C SER A 78 3.66 18.42 -1.89
N ASP A 79 2.35 18.27 -2.05
CA ASP A 79 1.69 16.99 -2.20
C ASP A 79 2.14 16.31 -3.51
N SER A 80 2.35 14.99 -3.47
CA SER A 80 2.70 14.20 -4.66
C SER A 80 2.42 12.72 -4.45
N ASP A 81 2.33 11.93 -5.52
CA ASP A 81 2.07 10.49 -5.44
C ASP A 81 3.10 9.72 -4.59
N SER A 82 4.35 10.20 -4.59
CA SER A 82 5.44 9.56 -3.83
C SER A 82 5.49 10.00 -2.37
N TYR A 83 4.94 11.18 -2.05
CA TYR A 83 4.94 11.77 -0.72
C TYR A 83 3.60 12.48 -0.45
N PRO A 84 2.47 11.74 -0.45
CA PRO A 84 1.18 12.37 -0.25
C PRO A 84 1.11 13.09 1.10
N MET A 85 0.50 14.27 1.10
CA MET A 85 0.32 15.11 2.27
C MET A 85 -0.72 14.47 3.20
N GLY A 86 -0.26 13.90 4.30
CA GLY A 86 -1.13 13.36 5.33
C GLY A 86 -1.75 14.44 6.22
N ALA A 87 -2.61 14.02 7.15
CA ALA A 87 -3.15 14.92 8.18
C ALA A 87 -2.06 15.51 9.09
N THR A 88 -0.96 14.79 9.27
CA THR A 88 0.20 15.21 10.06
C THR A 88 1.50 15.00 9.28
N ILE A 89 2.47 15.87 9.53
CA ILE A 89 3.85 15.75 9.05
C ILE A 89 4.82 16.14 10.18
N LYS A 90 6.06 15.66 10.13
CA LYS A 90 7.13 16.19 11.00
C LYS A 90 8.09 17.03 10.20
N ILE A 91 8.43 18.21 10.69
CA ILE A 91 9.41 19.13 10.10
C ILE A 91 10.48 19.36 11.17
N ALA A 92 11.74 19.01 10.87
CA ALA A 92 12.84 19.09 11.83
C ALA A 92 12.49 18.44 13.20
N GLY A 93 11.85 17.27 13.17
CA GLY A 93 11.42 16.53 14.36
C GLY A 93 10.12 17.02 15.02
N THR A 94 9.62 18.21 14.69
CA THR A 94 8.37 18.75 15.26
C THR A 94 7.16 18.30 14.47
N THR A 95 6.14 17.74 15.13
CA THR A 95 4.90 17.29 14.47
C THR A 95 3.97 18.48 14.24
N HIS A 96 3.47 18.61 13.02
CA HIS A 96 2.49 19.61 12.62
C HIS A 96 1.22 18.93 12.10
N THR A 97 0.07 19.41 12.54
CA THR A 97 -1.22 19.07 11.94
C THR A 97 -1.46 20.01 10.76
N VAL A 98 -1.55 19.46 9.54
CA VAL A 98 -1.62 20.27 8.30
C VAL A 98 -2.85 21.17 8.29
N ALA A 99 -3.97 20.69 8.85
CA ALA A 99 -5.20 21.47 8.96
C ALA A 99 -5.04 22.74 9.80
N SER A 100 -4.21 22.72 10.85
CA SER A 100 -4.04 23.83 11.80
C SER A 100 -2.90 24.80 11.44
N LEU A 101 -2.17 24.55 10.34
CA LEU A 101 -1.12 25.47 9.90
C LEU A 101 -1.72 26.83 9.50
N PRO A 102 -1.08 27.95 9.88
CA PRO A 102 -1.46 29.28 9.40
C PRO A 102 -1.53 29.31 7.87
N SER A 103 -2.60 29.88 7.33
CA SER A 103 -2.79 30.04 5.90
C SER A 103 -2.27 31.41 5.45
N GLY A 104 -1.55 31.46 4.34
CA GLY A 104 -1.01 32.70 3.77
C GLY A 104 -0.67 32.56 2.28
N PRO A 105 -0.25 33.66 1.63
CA PRO A 105 0.22 33.60 0.25
C PRO A 105 1.49 32.76 0.13
N SER A 106 1.73 32.19 -1.06
CA SER A 106 3.00 31.53 -1.37
C SER A 106 4.16 32.54 -1.28
N PRO A 107 5.19 32.31 -0.45
CA PRO A 107 6.37 33.17 -0.41
C PRO A 107 7.10 33.11 -1.76
N VAL A 108 7.56 34.27 -2.22
CA VAL A 108 8.29 34.41 -3.48
C VAL A 108 9.68 34.94 -3.17
N CYS A 109 10.68 34.24 -3.71
CA CYS A 109 12.09 34.64 -3.64
C CYS A 109 12.50 35.23 -4.99
N LYS A 110 12.91 36.50 -5.00
CA LYS A 110 13.38 37.20 -6.19
C LYS A 110 14.71 37.86 -5.87
N ASP A 111 15.74 37.59 -6.68
CA ASP A 111 17.08 38.17 -6.52
C ASP A 111 17.67 37.98 -5.11
N GLY A 112 17.39 36.82 -4.48
CA GLY A 112 17.84 36.49 -3.13
C GLY A 112 17.05 37.17 -2.00
N GLN A 113 15.95 37.87 -2.30
CA GLN A 113 15.10 38.54 -1.33
C GLN A 113 13.67 37.99 -1.33
N LEU A 114 13.06 37.89 -0.14
CA LEU A 114 11.65 37.57 -0.01
C LEU A 114 10.81 38.78 -0.37
N THR A 115 10.01 38.66 -1.43
CA THR A 115 9.05 39.71 -1.80
C THR A 115 7.76 39.60 -0.98
N THR A 116 7.51 38.41 -0.41
CA THR A 116 6.35 38.13 0.43
C THR A 116 6.84 37.35 1.65
N SER A 117 6.70 37.93 2.84
CA SER A 117 7.08 37.25 4.07
C SER A 117 6.09 36.12 4.38
N PRO A 118 6.58 34.94 4.81
CA PRO A 118 5.71 33.93 5.42
C PRO A 118 4.96 34.52 6.61
N VAL A 119 3.73 34.06 6.81
CA VAL A 119 2.90 34.43 7.97
C VAL A 119 3.38 33.76 9.27
N ALA A 120 4.19 32.72 9.17
CA ALA A 120 4.81 31.98 10.28
C ALA A 120 6.04 31.19 9.78
N THR A 121 6.82 30.60 10.71
CA THR A 121 7.93 29.70 10.36
C THR A 121 7.49 28.49 9.56
N VAL A 122 6.29 27.97 9.84
CA VAL A 122 5.63 26.93 9.04
C VAL A 122 4.22 27.40 8.72
N SER A 123 3.90 27.52 7.44
CA SER A 123 2.59 27.98 6.94
C SER A 123 2.16 27.16 5.73
N LYS A 124 0.88 27.27 5.34
CA LYS A 124 0.36 26.69 4.10
C LYS A 124 -0.27 27.74 3.20
N ASN A 125 -0.38 27.45 1.90
CA ASN A 125 -1.20 28.24 0.99
C ASN A 125 -2.59 27.61 0.77
N SER A 126 -3.40 28.24 -0.10
CA SER A 126 -4.72 27.74 -0.50
C SER A 126 -4.69 26.44 -1.31
N GLU A 127 -3.55 26.11 -1.92
CA GLU A 127 -3.33 24.87 -2.68
C GLU A 127 -2.93 23.70 -1.77
N GLY A 128 -2.66 23.97 -0.48
CA GLY A 128 -2.21 22.97 0.50
C GLY A 128 -0.71 22.75 0.53
N ASP A 129 0.08 23.49 -0.27
CA ASP A 129 1.54 23.48 -0.17
C ASP A 129 1.97 24.06 1.18
N ILE A 130 2.96 23.43 1.80
CA ILE A 130 3.53 23.88 3.07
C ILE A 130 4.86 24.56 2.82
N PHE A 131 5.06 25.71 3.44
CA PHE A 131 6.28 26.48 3.37
C PHE A 131 6.96 26.51 4.73
N VAL A 132 8.26 26.22 4.75
CA VAL A 132 9.12 26.28 5.93
C VAL A 132 10.11 27.41 5.74
N GLY A 133 10.03 28.44 6.58
CA GLY A 133 10.90 29.60 6.55
C GLY A 133 11.99 29.59 7.63
N SER A 134 12.78 30.66 7.66
CA SER A 134 13.92 30.84 8.58
C SER A 134 14.99 29.76 8.45
N LEU A 135 15.11 29.14 7.28
CA LEU A 135 16.19 28.19 6.99
C LEU A 135 17.44 28.96 6.53
N THR A 136 18.61 28.34 6.67
CA THR A 136 19.81 28.84 6.01
C THR A 136 19.62 28.83 4.49
N PRO A 137 19.98 29.89 3.74
CA PRO A 137 20.01 29.87 2.28
C PRO A 137 20.70 28.63 1.74
N TYR A 138 20.06 27.92 0.82
CA TYR A 138 20.54 26.64 0.27
C TYR A 138 20.74 25.51 1.31
N GLY A 139 20.32 25.72 2.55
CA GLY A 139 20.29 24.69 3.58
C GLY A 139 19.25 23.62 3.25
N SER A 140 19.06 22.68 4.16
CA SER A 140 18.04 21.65 3.99
C SER A 140 17.26 21.42 5.27
N VAL A 141 16.02 20.96 5.14
CA VAL A 141 15.15 20.58 6.24
C VAL A 141 14.66 19.16 6.04
N GLU A 142 14.75 18.35 7.09
CA GLU A 142 14.17 17.02 7.08
C GLU A 142 12.65 17.10 7.27
N VAL A 143 11.92 16.40 6.40
CA VAL A 143 10.49 16.23 6.48
C VAL A 143 10.16 14.75 6.59
N THR A 144 9.49 14.35 7.67
CA THR A 144 9.01 12.98 7.88
C THR A 144 7.50 12.90 7.70
N TYR A 145 7.07 11.91 6.93
CA TYR A 145 5.68 11.54 6.71
C TYR A 145 5.36 10.33 7.58
N PRO A 146 4.64 10.49 8.71
CA PRO A 146 4.49 9.42 9.70
C PRO A 146 3.72 8.20 9.18
N ASN A 147 2.76 8.43 8.27
CA ASN A 147 1.80 7.43 7.83
C ASN A 147 1.84 7.22 6.32
N LEU A 148 3.04 7.22 5.73
CA LEU A 148 3.17 7.02 4.29
C LEU A 148 3.04 5.53 3.97
N PRO A 149 2.03 5.10 3.19
CA PRO A 149 1.94 3.71 2.78
C PRO A 149 3.20 3.33 2.00
N SER A 150 3.97 2.40 2.53
CA SER A 150 5.15 1.88 1.84
C SER A 150 4.79 0.54 1.22
N GLY A 151 5.23 0.30 -0.01
CA GLY A 151 4.95 -0.93 -0.73
C GLY A 151 6.23 -1.63 -1.14
N ARG A 152 6.21 -2.96 -1.22
CA ARG A 152 7.24 -3.72 -1.94
C ARG A 152 6.62 -4.86 -2.74
N SER A 153 7.17 -5.09 -3.93
CA SER A 153 6.79 -6.22 -4.78
C SER A 153 7.40 -7.50 -4.24
N LEU A 154 6.62 -8.57 -4.28
CA LEU A 154 6.96 -9.88 -3.78
C LEU A 154 6.51 -10.93 -4.78
N LYS A 155 7.18 -12.07 -4.79
CA LYS A 155 6.81 -13.22 -5.61
C LYS A 155 6.67 -14.43 -4.72
N ALA A 156 5.55 -15.14 -4.84
CA ALA A 156 5.40 -16.43 -4.20
C ALA A 156 6.33 -17.46 -4.84
N SER A 157 6.71 -18.46 -4.06
CA SER A 157 7.44 -19.62 -4.55
C SER A 157 6.58 -20.50 -5.47
N ALA A 158 7.20 -21.54 -6.04
CA ALA A 158 6.51 -22.59 -6.78
C ALA A 158 5.43 -23.32 -5.98
N CYS A 159 5.47 -23.21 -4.66
CA CYS A 159 4.53 -23.87 -3.75
C CYS A 159 3.48 -22.91 -3.19
N GLY A 160 3.35 -21.70 -3.74
CA GLY A 160 2.37 -20.73 -3.23
C GLY A 160 2.72 -20.17 -1.85
N MET A 161 4.02 -20.04 -1.55
CA MET A 161 4.50 -19.56 -0.25
C MET A 161 5.33 -18.29 -0.38
N LEU A 162 5.20 -17.40 0.60
CA LEU A 162 5.87 -16.11 0.63
C LEU A 162 6.34 -15.80 2.06
N VAL A 163 7.56 -15.25 2.19
CA VAL A 163 8.11 -14.80 3.49
C VAL A 163 8.48 -13.33 3.39
N ILE A 164 7.88 -12.51 4.24
CA ILE A 164 8.09 -11.08 4.36
C ILE A 164 9.07 -10.86 5.51
N LYS A 165 10.35 -10.66 5.20
CA LYS A 165 11.36 -10.32 6.22
C LYS A 165 11.28 -8.84 6.62
N PRO A 166 11.45 -8.51 7.92
CA PRO A 166 11.53 -7.13 8.38
C PRO A 166 12.82 -6.48 7.85
N THR A 167 12.75 -5.20 7.55
CA THR A 167 13.92 -4.35 7.26
C THR A 167 13.68 -2.97 7.86
N ASP A 168 14.71 -2.12 7.92
CA ASP A 168 14.56 -0.74 8.42
C ASP A 168 13.53 0.06 7.59
N ALA A 169 13.46 -0.21 6.29
CA ALA A 169 12.48 0.42 5.37
C ALA A 169 11.07 -0.19 5.48
N TYR A 170 10.94 -1.40 6.03
CA TYR A 170 9.68 -2.14 6.14
C TYR A 170 9.61 -2.86 7.50
N PRO A 171 9.42 -2.11 8.60
CA PRO A 171 9.26 -2.70 9.92
C PRO A 171 7.94 -3.47 9.99
N ILE A 172 7.99 -4.70 10.50
CA ILE A 172 6.83 -5.61 10.56
C ILE A 172 6.19 -5.62 11.95
N GLY A 173 6.90 -5.22 13.00
CA GLY A 173 6.46 -5.41 14.39
C GLY A 173 5.15 -4.68 14.74
N THR A 174 4.99 -3.43 14.33
CA THR A 174 3.87 -2.55 14.74
C THR A 174 2.98 -2.11 13.59
N SER A 175 3.39 -2.38 12.34
CA SER A 175 2.69 -1.93 11.15
C SER A 175 1.75 -3.01 10.63
N SER A 176 0.55 -2.62 10.22
CA SER A 176 -0.32 -3.54 9.50
C SER A 176 0.26 -3.84 8.11
N ILE A 177 0.07 -5.07 7.64
CA ILE A 177 0.48 -5.52 6.31
C ILE A 177 -0.77 -5.87 5.52
N VAL A 178 -0.93 -5.24 4.36
CA VAL A 178 -1.95 -5.60 3.38
C VAL A 178 -1.26 -6.22 2.18
N LEU A 179 -1.51 -7.51 1.92
CA LEU A 179 -1.01 -8.17 0.72
C LEU A 179 -2.07 -8.06 -0.38
N LYS A 180 -1.67 -7.54 -1.54
CA LYS A 180 -2.51 -7.42 -2.73
C LYS A 180 -1.90 -8.18 -3.91
N THR A 181 -2.72 -8.57 -4.88
CA THR A 181 -2.22 -9.03 -6.18
C THR A 181 -1.50 -7.90 -6.90
N ALA A 182 -0.41 -8.21 -7.60
CA ALA A 182 0.28 -7.25 -8.47
C ALA A 182 -0.38 -7.24 -9.87
N SER A 183 -1.59 -6.68 -9.93
CA SER A 183 -2.40 -6.52 -11.16
C SER A 183 -2.83 -5.06 -11.33
N GLU A 184 -3.28 -4.69 -12.53
CA GLU A 184 -3.83 -3.34 -12.80
C GLU A 184 -5.04 -3.01 -11.91
N SER A 185 -5.80 -4.04 -11.55
CA SER A 185 -6.85 -4.00 -10.53
C SER A 185 -6.40 -4.85 -9.34
N PRO A 186 -5.69 -4.28 -8.35
CA PRO A 186 -5.15 -5.04 -7.24
C PRO A 186 -6.26 -5.49 -6.28
N THR A 187 -6.32 -6.79 -6.01
CA THR A 187 -7.28 -7.38 -5.04
C THR A 187 -6.55 -7.68 -3.74
N THR A 188 -7.17 -7.34 -2.60
CA THR A 188 -6.64 -7.72 -1.29
C THR A 188 -6.73 -9.23 -1.10
N VAL A 189 -5.59 -9.84 -0.82
CA VAL A 189 -5.44 -11.28 -0.58
C VAL A 189 -5.51 -11.57 0.91
N VAL A 190 -4.79 -10.79 1.72
CA VAL A 190 -4.81 -10.91 3.19
C VAL A 190 -4.48 -9.56 3.83
N THR A 191 -5.11 -9.30 4.99
CA THR A 191 -4.80 -8.16 5.85
C THR A 191 -4.34 -8.68 7.21
N ILE A 192 -3.17 -8.23 7.64
CA ILE A 192 -2.55 -8.60 8.91
C ILE A 192 -2.43 -7.33 9.74
N SER A 193 -3.38 -7.11 10.64
CA SER A 193 -3.45 -5.86 11.44
C SER A 193 -2.35 -5.77 12.49
N ASN A 194 -1.90 -6.92 13.02
CA ASN A 194 -0.86 -6.99 14.04
C ASN A 194 0.04 -8.22 13.79
N PRO A 195 1.14 -8.08 13.04
CA PRO A 195 2.05 -9.19 12.79
C PRO A 195 2.66 -9.81 14.05
N SER A 196 2.82 -9.03 15.12
CA SER A 196 3.37 -9.52 16.39
C SER A 196 2.44 -10.51 17.10
N SER A 197 1.13 -10.45 16.86
CA SER A 197 0.15 -11.38 17.44
C SER A 197 0.00 -12.70 16.67
N LEU A 198 0.67 -12.85 15.53
CA LEU A 198 0.63 -14.11 14.77
C LEU A 198 1.26 -15.25 15.57
N THR A 199 0.75 -16.47 15.35
CA THR A 199 1.33 -17.70 15.92
C THR A 199 2.73 -17.92 15.36
N ALA A 200 3.70 -18.20 16.23
CA ALA A 200 5.05 -18.52 15.81
C ALA A 200 5.09 -19.93 15.21
N LYS A 201 5.59 -20.08 13.98
CA LYS A 201 5.79 -21.37 13.34
C LYS A 201 7.07 -21.40 12.49
N VAL A 202 7.61 -22.60 12.24
CA VAL A 202 8.78 -22.82 11.37
C VAL A 202 8.39 -22.82 9.89
N ALA A 203 8.83 -21.85 9.09
CA ALA A 203 8.39 -21.75 7.69
C ALA A 203 8.54 -23.07 6.89
N PRO A 204 7.51 -23.49 6.12
CA PRO A 204 7.61 -24.67 5.27
C PRO A 204 8.63 -24.45 4.15
N ILE A 205 9.18 -25.54 3.62
CA ILE A 205 10.20 -25.51 2.56
C ILE A 205 9.55 -25.87 1.23
N CYS A 206 9.83 -25.10 0.19
CA CYS A 206 9.46 -25.46 -1.18
C CYS A 206 10.65 -26.13 -1.86
N SER A 207 10.50 -27.39 -2.28
CA SER A 207 11.53 -28.09 -3.05
C SER A 207 10.90 -28.74 -4.27
N LYS A 208 11.36 -28.32 -5.46
CA LYS A 208 10.87 -28.82 -6.76
C LYS A 208 9.35 -28.73 -6.93
N GLY A 209 8.74 -27.64 -6.45
CA GLY A 209 7.28 -27.43 -6.53
C GLY A 209 6.47 -28.19 -5.48
N ILE A 210 7.12 -28.90 -4.54
CA ILE A 210 6.46 -29.62 -3.46
C ILE A 210 6.72 -28.88 -2.14
N ALA A 211 5.66 -28.59 -1.40
CA ALA A 211 5.73 -28.01 -0.06
C ALA A 211 5.99 -29.08 1.00
N TYR A 212 6.98 -28.87 1.85
CA TYR A 212 7.30 -29.72 3.00
C TYR A 212 7.01 -28.95 4.27
N TYR A 213 5.97 -29.39 4.98
CA TYR A 213 5.52 -28.80 6.24
C TYR A 213 6.21 -29.48 7.43
N PRO A 214 6.75 -28.73 8.39
CA PRO A 214 7.25 -29.30 9.64
C PRO A 214 6.14 -30.02 10.42
N THR A 215 6.53 -30.92 11.32
CA THR A 215 5.59 -31.57 12.25
C THR A 215 4.87 -30.51 13.11
N GLY A 216 3.55 -30.64 13.28
CA GLY A 216 2.73 -29.69 14.06
C GLY A 216 2.37 -28.40 13.30
N TRP A 217 2.33 -28.46 11.97
CA TRP A 217 1.95 -27.31 11.14
C TRP A 217 0.45 -27.04 11.07
N ASP A 218 -0.37 -27.98 11.50
CA ASP A 218 -1.82 -27.90 11.61
C ASP A 218 -2.31 -26.73 12.50
#